data_AF-A0A7C7CE41-F1
#
_entry.id   AF-A0A7C7CE41-F1
#
_cell.length_a   1.000
_cell.length_b   1.000
_cell.length_c   1.000
_cell.angle_alpha   90.00
_cell.angle_beta   90.00
_cell.angle_gamma   90.00
#
_symmetry.space_group_name_H-M   'P 1'
#
loop_
_entity.id
_entity.type
_entity.pdbx_description
1 polymer ?
#
loop_
_entity_poly.entity_id
_entity_poly.type
_entity_poly.pdbx_seq_one_letter_code
_entity_poly.pdbx_strand_id
1 'polypeptide(L)' 'DGEILLLRLAQELEKCGVVEQMPTLEGKRMIMIVVPKKK' A
#
# COMPACT_ATOMS: atom_id res chain seq x y z
N ASP A 1 -14.74 0.44 2.56
CA ASP A 1 -13.80 1.55 2.80
C ASP A 1 -12.55 1.42 1.94
N GLY A 2 -12.01 2.54 1.46
CA GLY A 2 -10.84 2.56 0.57
C GLY A 2 -9.59 1.93 1.20
N GLU A 3 -9.46 2.01 2.52
CA GLU A 3 -8.36 1.43 3.28
C GLU A 3 -8.27 -0.09 3.12
N ILE A 4 -9.42 -0.78 3.17
CA ILE A 4 -9.49 -2.25 3.02
C ILE A 4 -8.99 -2.68 1.64
N LEU A 5 -9.27 -1.89 0.59
CA LEU A 5 -8.80 -2.19 -0.76
C LEU A 5 -7.29 -2.02 -0.88
N LEU A 6 -6.72 -0.97 -0.28
CA LEU A 6 -5.27 -0.76 -0.27
C LEU A 6 -4.54 -1.86 0.51
N LEU A 7 -5.08 -2.28 1.64
CA LEU A 7 -4.51 -3.38 2.43
C LEU A 7 -4.58 -4.73 1.71
N ARG A 8 -5.67 -5.00 0.96
CA ARG A 8 -5.75 -6.20 0.10
C ARG A 8 -4.72 -6.15 -1.02
N LEU A 9 -4.56 -5.02 -1.68
CA LEU A 9 -3.52 -4.84 -2.71
C LEU A 9 -2.10 -5.03 -2.14
N ALA A 10 -1.84 -4.54 -0.92
CA ALA A 10 -0.55 -4.75 -0.25
C ALA A 10 -0.26 -6.24 0.01
N GLN A 11 -1.27 -7.02 0.40
CA GLN A 11 -1.14 -8.48 0.58
C GLN A 11 -0.81 -9.18 -0.75
N GLU A 12 -1.46 -8.78 -1.85
CA GLU A 12 -1.17 -9.34 -3.18
C GLU A 12 0.24 -9.01 -3.67
N LEU A 13 0.75 -7.82 -3.32
CA LEU A 13 2.09 -7.36 -3.67
C LEU A 13 3.20 -7.83 -2.72
N GLU A 14 2.88 -8.56 -1.64
CA GLU A 14 3.85 -8.92 -0.59
C GLU A 14 5.05 -9.72 -1.14
N LYS A 15 4.88 -10.48 -2.22
CA LYS A 15 5.96 -11.27 -2.83
C LYS A 15 6.98 -10.43 -3.61
N CYS A 16 6.56 -9.27 -4.14
CA CYS A 16 7.38 -8.43 -5.02
C CYS A 16 7.66 -7.03 -4.44
N GLY A 17 6.95 -6.61 -3.39
CA GLY A 17 7.07 -5.30 -2.77
C GLY A 17 7.06 -5.34 -1.25
N VAL A 18 7.44 -4.21 -0.66
CA VAL A 18 7.38 -3.94 0.78
C VAL A 18 6.60 -2.65 0.98
N VAL A 19 5.69 -2.64 1.94
CA VAL A 19 4.99 -1.42 2.34
C VAL A 19 5.99 -0.49 3.04
N GLU A 20 6.27 0.66 2.43
CA GLU A 20 7.13 1.70 3.02
C GLU A 20 6.29 2.64 3.90
N GLN A 21 5.06 2.96 3.46
CA GLN A 21 4.14 3.82 4.20
C GLN A 21 2.73 3.23 4.18
N MET A 22 2.13 3.12 5.37
CA MET A 22 0.74 2.69 5.54
C MET A 22 -0.24 3.68 4.88
N PRO A 23 -1.47 3.25 4.54
CA PRO A 23 -2.50 4.14 4.01
C PRO A 23 -2.73 5.36 4.91
N THR A 24 -2.65 6.57 4.34
CA THR A 24 -2.94 7.84 5.02
C THR A 24 -3.89 8.71 4.18
N LEU A 25 -4.65 9.59 4.84
CA LEU A 25 -5.56 10.51 4.17
C LEU A 25 -4.85 11.82 3.83
N GLU A 26 -4.75 12.11 2.54
CA GLU A 26 -4.31 13.40 2.00
C GLU A 26 -5.50 14.08 1.31
N GLY A 27 -6.21 14.92 2.07
CA GLY A 27 -7.44 15.57 1.63
C GLY A 27 -8.55 14.55 1.40
N LYS A 28 -8.93 14.34 0.13
CA LYS A 28 -9.95 13.35 -0.29
C LYS A 28 -9.36 12.06 -0.87
N ARG A 29 -8.03 11.88 -0.80
CA ARG A 29 -7.33 10.71 -1.33
C ARG A 29 -6.74 9.91 -0.18
N MET A 30 -6.70 8.59 -0.34
CA MET A 30 -5.98 7.70 0.56
C MET A 30 -4.78 7.14 -0.18
N ILE A 31 -3.58 7.33 0.38
CA ILE A 31 -2.30 7.03 -0.29
C ILE A 31 -1.51 6.06 0.58
N MET A 32 -0.98 5.02 -0.06
CA MET A 32 -0.05 4.03 0.49
C MET A 32 1.19 3.99 -0.41
N ILE A 33 2.38 3.80 0.17
CA ILE A 33 3.62 3.67 -0.60
C ILE A 33 4.13 2.24 -0.47
N VAL A 34 4.32 1.59 -1.63
CA VAL A 34 4.91 0.26 -1.76
C VAL A 34 6.15 0.37 -2.63
N VAL A 35 7.27 -0.09 -2.12
CA VAL A 35 8.56 -0.11 -2.84
C VAL A 35 8.87 -1.54 -3.29
N PRO A 36 9.57 -1.74 -4.42
CA PRO A 36 9.95 -3.09 -4.85
C PRO A 36 10.89 -3.74 -3.84
N LYS A 37 10.74 -5.05 -3.62
CA LYS A 37 11.77 -5.83 -2.91
C LYS A 37 13.05 -5.77 -3.74
N LYS A 38 14.17 -5.45 -3.09
CA LYS A 38 15.48 -5.58 -3.72
C LYS A 38 15.62 -7.03 -4.22
N LYS A 39 16.17 -7.19 -5.43
CA LYS A 39 16.56 -8.52 -5.94
C LYS A 39 17.57 -9.17 -5.00
#